data_AF-F2NX65-F1
#
_entry.id   AF-F2NX65-F1
#
_cell.length_a   1.000
_cell.length_b   1.000
_cell.length_c   1.000
_cell.angle_alpha   90.00
_cell.angle_beta   90.00
_cell.angle_gamma   90.00
#
_symmetry.space_group_name_H-M   'P 1'
#
loop_
_entity.id
_entity.type
_entity.pdbx_description
1 polymer ?
#
loop_
_entity_poly.entity_id
_entity_poly.type
_entity_poly.pdbx_seq_one_letter_code
_entity_poly.pdbx_strand_id
1 'polypeptide(L)'
;MTCITREIFNIPCPTCGVTRALISLLKGDLQGYFHYNLMAVPLCIATVLMIIGTKVKIKKLQIISIVILLINIPYYFYRLRLGVIP
;
A
#
# COMPACT_ATOMS: atom_id res chain seq x y z
N MET A 1 -3.05 0.10 -16.60
CA MET A 1 -2.23 -1.12 -16.66
C MET A 1 -2.89 -2.17 -15.80
N THR A 2 -3.36 -3.22 -16.46
CA THR A 2 -4.04 -4.39 -15.88
C THR A 2 -3.08 -5.12 -14.93
N CYS A 3 -3.55 -5.42 -13.73
CA CYS A 3 -2.78 -6.18 -12.75
C CYS A 3 -2.81 -7.66 -13.16
N ILE A 4 -1.68 -8.21 -13.57
CA ILE A 4 -1.52 -9.63 -13.95
C ILE A 4 -2.01 -10.57 -12.83
N THR A 5 -1.82 -10.18 -11.57
CA THR A 5 -2.36 -10.89 -10.41
C THR A 5 -3.89 -10.91 -10.36
N ARG A 6 -4.55 -9.84 -10.81
CA ARG A 6 -6.02 -9.78 -10.91
C ARG A 6 -6.56 -10.67 -12.01
N GLU A 7 -5.86 -10.80 -13.13
CA GLU A 7 -6.27 -11.74 -14.20
C GLU A 7 -6.08 -13.20 -13.79
N ILE A 8 -4.96 -13.53 -13.14
CA ILE A 8 -4.64 -14.92 -12.80
C ILE A 8 -5.41 -15.39 -11.57
N PHE A 9 -5.53 -14.56 -10.53
CA PHE A 9 -6.14 -14.96 -9.25
C PHE A 9 -7.56 -14.41 -9.06
N ASN A 10 -8.12 -13.63 -10.00
CA ASN A 10 -9.39 -12.90 -9.86
C ASN A 10 -9.47 -11.98 -8.62
N ILE A 11 -8.37 -11.79 -7.89
CA ILE A 11 -8.27 -11.00 -6.66
C ILE A 11 -7.26 -9.87 -6.92
N PRO A 12 -7.65 -8.59 -6.82
CA PRO A 12 -6.72 -7.48 -7.01
C PRO A 12 -5.72 -7.45 -5.86
N CYS A 13 -4.41 -7.44 -6.11
CA CYS A 13 -3.44 -7.49 -5.02
C CYS A 13 -3.51 -6.26 -4.07
N PRO A 14 -3.21 -6.39 -2.77
CA PRO A 14 -3.28 -5.27 -1.82
C PRO A 14 -2.33 -4.12 -2.14
N THR A 15 -1.30 -4.38 -2.94
CA THR A 15 -0.32 -3.40 -3.43
C THR A 15 -0.66 -2.85 -4.82
N CYS A 16 -1.70 -3.36 -5.48
CA CYS A 16 -2.05 -2.99 -6.83
C CYS A 16 -2.55 -1.54 -6.84
N GLY A 17 -1.77 -0.65 -7.43
CA GLY A 17 -2.05 0.80 -7.47
C GLY A 17 -1.18 1.66 -6.55
N VAL A 18 -0.31 1.07 -5.72
CA VAL A 18 0.66 1.84 -4.90
C VAL A 18 1.56 2.69 -5.78
N THR A 19 2.16 2.09 -6.82
CA THR A 19 3.03 2.80 -7.78
C THR A 19 2.28 3.93 -8.51
N ARG A 20 1.01 3.72 -8.87
CA ARG A 20 0.17 4.76 -9.51
C ARG A 20 -0.14 5.89 -8.53
N ALA A 21 -0.48 5.57 -7.29
CA ALA A 21 -0.68 6.55 -6.24
C ALA A 21 0.61 7.37 -5.98
N LEU A 22 1.78 6.72 -5.92
CA LEU A 22 3.06 7.42 -5.82
C LEU A 22 3.33 8.33 -7.02
N ILE A 23 3.06 7.88 -8.24
CA ILE A 23 3.24 8.70 -9.45
C ILE A 23 2.30 9.92 -9.41
N SER A 24 1.04 9.76 -8.98
CA SER A 24 0.13 10.89 -8.77
C SER A 24 0.65 11.84 -7.68
N LEU A 25 1.16 11.32 -6.57
CA LEU A 25 1.78 12.11 -5.50
C LEU A 25 3.01 12.89 -6.00
N LEU A 26 3.87 12.26 -6.79
CA LEU A 26 5.04 12.88 -7.45
C LEU A 26 4.65 13.98 -8.43
N LYS A 27 3.48 13.85 -9.06
CA LYS A 27 2.89 14.88 -9.95
C LYS A 27 2.18 16.00 -9.17
N GLY A 28 2.12 15.93 -7.84
CA GLY A 28 1.37 16.86 -6.99
C GLY A 28 -0.15 16.63 -7.01
N ASP A 29 -0.62 15.55 -7.64
CA ASP A 29 -2.03 15.20 -7.74
C ASP A 29 -2.47 14.37 -6.52
N LEU A 30 -2.84 15.09 -5.46
CA LEU A 30 -3.37 14.51 -4.22
C LEU A 30 -4.71 13.80 -4.44
N GLN A 31 -5.52 14.27 -5.39
CA GLN A 31 -6.83 13.70 -5.67
C GLN A 31 -6.68 12.33 -6.34
N GLY A 32 -5.77 12.23 -7.32
CA GLY A 32 -5.35 10.97 -7.91
C GLY A 32 -4.72 10.03 -6.88
N TYR A 33 -3.90 10.54 -5.96
CA TYR A 33 -3.31 9.74 -4.88
C TYR A 33 -4.38 9.03 -4.02
N PHE A 34 -5.38 9.79 -3.54
CA PHE A 34 -6.48 9.24 -2.75
C PHE A 34 -7.37 8.29 -3.54
N HIS A 35 -7.56 8.57 -4.83
CA HIS A 35 -8.36 7.74 -5.73
C HIS A 35 -7.69 6.38 -6.01
N TYR A 36 -6.37 6.34 -6.22
CA TYR A 36 -5.66 5.10 -6.53
C TYR A 36 -5.41 4.25 -5.28
N ASN A 37 -4.70 4.75 -4.27
CA ASN A 37 -4.47 3.99 -3.05
C ASN A 37 -4.07 4.89 -1.87
N LEU A 38 -5.04 5.18 -1.00
CA LEU A 38 -4.83 5.92 0.26
C LEU A 38 -3.73 5.30 1.13
N MET A 39 -3.56 3.98 1.07
CA MET A 39 -2.56 3.25 1.85
C MET A 39 -1.20 3.13 1.17
N ALA A 40 -0.98 3.78 0.02
CA ALA A 40 0.32 3.78 -0.66
C ALA A 40 1.42 4.44 0.18
N VAL A 41 1.17 5.61 0.78
CA VAL A 41 2.14 6.28 1.66
C VAL A 41 2.42 5.46 2.92
N PRO A 42 1.42 4.97 3.68
CA PRO A 42 1.65 4.06 4.81
C PRO A 42 2.48 2.83 4.44
N LEU A 43 2.21 2.20 3.28
CA LEU A 43 2.98 1.04 2.82
C LEU A 43 4.43 1.40 2.51
N CYS A 44 4.65 2.49 1.77
CA CYS A 44 5.99 2.96 1.43
C CYS A 44 6.79 3.36 2.67
N ILE A 45 6.16 4.01 3.63
CA ILE A 45 6.78 4.32 4.92
C ILE A 45 7.12 3.02 5.65
N ALA A 46 6.21 2.05 5.70
CA ALA A 46 6.45 0.77 6.36
C ALA A 46 7.61 -0.02 5.73
N THR A 47 7.74 -0.04 4.39
CA THR A 47 8.85 -0.72 3.70
C THR A 47 10.18 -0.02 3.95
N VAL A 48 10.21 1.32 3.88
CA VAL A 48 11.42 2.10 4.18
C VAL A 48 11.84 1.92 5.64
N LEU A 49 10.90 1.99 6.59
CA LEU A 49 11.16 1.77 8.01
C LEU A 49 11.63 0.33 8.31
N MET A 50 11.16 -0.67 7.55
CA MET A 50 11.64 -2.05 7.70
C MET A 50 13.10 -2.21 7.24
N ILE A 51 13.47 -1.56 6.12
CA ILE A 51 14.84 -1.57 5.61
C ILE A 51 15.79 -0.83 6.56
N ILE A 52 15.37 0.32 7.10
CA ILE A 52 16.17 1.08 8.07
C ILE A 52 16.23 0.34 9.41
N GLY A 53 15.10 -0.18 9.90
CA GLY A 53 15.01 -0.90 11.17
C GLY A 53 15.85 -2.19 11.21
N THR A 54 15.99 -2.88 10.08
CA THR A 54 16.89 -4.05 9.96
C THR A 54 18.37 -3.65 10.00
N LYS A 55 18.73 -2.48 9.46
CA LYS A 55 20.09 -1.93 9.55
C LYS A 55 20.44 -1.41 10.95
N VAL A 56 19.51 -0.72 11.61
CA VAL A 56 19.73 -0.07 12.92
C VAL A 56 19.37 -0.99 14.10
N LYS A 57 18.81 -2.20 13.85
CA LYS A 57 18.34 -3.18 14.86
C LYS A 57 17.37 -2.61 15.89
N ILE A 58 16.56 -1.60 15.53
CA ILE A 58 15.57 -1.00 16.42
C ILE A 58 14.25 -1.79 16.35
N LYS A 59 13.95 -2.55 17.40
CA LYS A 59 12.72 -3.36 17.50
C LYS A 59 11.44 -2.52 17.41
N LYS A 60 11.43 -1.28 17.94
CA LYS A 60 10.25 -0.38 17.87
C LYS A 60 9.85 -0.05 16.42
N LEU A 61 10.82 0.21 15.53
CA LEU A 61 10.53 0.49 14.12
C LEU A 61 9.93 -0.72 13.42
N GLN A 62 10.46 -1.92 13.68
CA GLN A 62 9.94 -3.16 13.09
C GLN A 62 8.50 -3.44 13.54
N ILE A 63 8.18 -3.20 14.80
CA ILE A 63 6.81 -3.35 15.34
C ILE A 63 5.86 -2.36 14.64
N ILE A 64 6.26 -1.10 14.47
CA ILE A 64 5.45 -0.08 13.79
C ILE A 64 5.14 -0.50 12.34
N SER A 65 6.13 -0.97 11.58
CA SER A 65 5.90 -1.47 10.21
C SER A 65 4.93 -2.66 10.16
N ILE A 66 5.05 -3.61 11.10
CA ILE A 66 4.16 -4.77 11.18
C ILE A 66 2.71 -4.34 11.51
N VAL A 67 2.53 -3.40 12.42
CA VAL A 67 1.21 -2.85 12.77
C VAL A 67 0.55 -2.18 11.56
N ILE A 68 1.30 -1.39 10.80
CA ILE A 68 0.79 -0.74 9.57
C ILE A 68 0.34 -1.78 8.54
N LEU A 69 1.09 -2.87 8.38
CA LEU A 69 0.72 -4.00 7.52
C LEU A 69 -0.54 -4.71 8.02
N LEU A 70 -0.66 -4.95 9.32
CA LEU A 70 -1.84 -5.58 9.92
C LEU A 70 -3.09 -4.74 9.76
N ILE A 71 -2.99 -3.40 9.86
CA ILE A 71 -4.11 -2.47 9.60
C ILE A 71 -4.48 -2.43 8.10
N ASN A 72 -3.50 -2.68 7.22
CA ASN A 72 -3.73 -2.71 5.78
C ASN A 72 -4.68 -3.84 5.36
N ILE A 73 -4.61 -4.99 6.01
CA ILE A 73 -5.43 -6.15 5.69
C ILE A 73 -6.93 -5.89 5.83
N PRO A 74 -7.47 -5.44 6.99
CA PRO A 74 -8.91 -5.15 7.12
C PRO A 74 -9.35 -3.97 6.24
N TYR A 75 -8.50 -2.94 6.07
CA TYR A 75 -8.78 -1.85 5.14
C TYR A 75 -8.89 -2.34 3.69
N TYR A 76 -7.98 -3.22 3.28
CA TYR A 76 -8.01 -3.86 1.97
C TYR A 76 -9.25 -4.73 1.81
N PHE A 77 -9.64 -5.53 2.81
CA PHE A 77 -10.88 -6.31 2.76
C PHE A 77 -12.14 -5.44 2.64
N TYR A 78 -12.19 -4.32 3.38
CA TYR A 78 -13.29 -3.35 3.29
C TYR A 78 -13.35 -2.71 1.89
N ARG A 79 -12.20 -2.32 1.34
CA ARG A 79 -12.10 -1.74 0.00
C ARG A 79 -12.37 -2.75 -1.12
N LEU A 80 -11.99 -4.01 -0.93
CA LEU A 80 -12.27 -5.12 -1.83
C LEU A 80 -13.78 -5.40 -1.90
N ARG A 81 -14.47 -5.38 -0.75
CA ARG A 81 -15.94 -5.50 -0.66
C ARG A 81 -16.66 -4.38 -1.40
N LEU A 82 -16.10 -3.17 -1.42
CA LEU A 82 -16.67 -2.02 -2.12
C LEU A 82 -16.35 -1.99 -3.63
N GLY A 83 -15.50 -2.88 -4.14
CA GLY A 83 -15.22 -2.99 -5.58
C GLY A 83 -14.53 -1.77 -6.22
N VAL A 84 -14.04 -0.82 -5.41
CA VAL A 84 -13.51 0.50 -5.87
C VAL A 84 -12.03 0.42 -6.26
N ILE A 85 -11.61 -0.70 -6.84
CA ILE A 85 -10.23 -0.92 -7.26
C ILE A 85 -10.19 -0.82 -8.79
N PRO A 86 -9.62 0.25 -9.36
CA PRO A 86 -9.52 0.43 -10.81
C PRO A 86 -8.48 -0.50 -11.46
#